data_AF-A0A933D177-F1
#
_entry.id   AF-A0A933D177-F1
#
_cell.length_a   1.000
_cell.length_b   1.000
_cell.length_c   1.000
_cell.angle_alpha   90.00
_cell.angle_beta   90.00
_cell.angle_gamma   90.00
#
_symmetry.space_group_name_H-M   'P 1'
#
loop_
_entity.id
_entity.type
_entity.pdbx_description
1 polymer ?
#
loop_
_entity_poly.entity_id
_entity_poly.type
_entity_poly.pdbx_seq_one_letter_code
_entity_poly.pdbx_strand_id
1 'polypeptide(L)'
;MSIYATLWWLKFPRYGDEYIGCEWIRVSAQGVPAHVGTPTRGFGYEDGDPYAEFLPPAVEVNAEGDSEFMRAVVIVTEDTQKGTARSAQEYANPLLVLSGHEYASISFVDLHTRICDALRGTGPQIIAQSLTAGGDIQLALSDGRILDTRKGGRGNRQAD
;
A
#
# COMPACT_ATOMS: atom_id res chain seq x y z
N MET A 1 16.44 15.25 -2.39
CA MET A 1 15.40 14.95 -3.40
C MET A 1 14.86 13.53 -3.19
N SER A 2 13.66 13.22 -3.66
CA SER A 2 13.03 11.89 -3.55
C SER A 2 13.39 11.02 -4.74
N ILE A 3 13.59 9.71 -4.54
CA ILE A 3 13.80 8.73 -5.64
C ILE A 3 12.49 8.24 -6.28
N TYR A 4 11.35 8.73 -5.79
CA TYR A 4 10.02 8.26 -6.20
C TYR A 4 9.26 9.32 -6.98
N ALA A 5 8.50 8.87 -7.98
CA ALA A 5 7.53 9.66 -8.73
C ALA A 5 6.11 9.11 -8.49
N THR A 6 5.17 9.95 -8.11
CA THR A 6 3.77 9.54 -7.90
C THR A 6 3.13 9.14 -9.23
N LEU A 7 2.57 7.94 -9.30
CA LEU A 7 1.83 7.44 -10.46
C LEU A 7 0.34 7.75 -10.31
N TRP A 8 -0.23 7.41 -9.15
CA TRP A 8 -1.64 7.66 -8.83
C TRP A 8 -1.85 7.67 -7.31
N TRP A 9 -3.01 8.20 -6.91
CA TRP A 9 -3.58 8.04 -5.57
C TRP A 9 -5.07 7.71 -5.69
N LEU A 10 -5.56 6.81 -4.85
CA LEU A 10 -6.94 6.35 -4.81
C LEU A 10 -7.40 6.17 -3.35
N LYS A 11 -8.70 6.03 -3.13
CA LYS A 11 -9.28 5.70 -1.81
C LYS A 11 -9.61 4.22 -1.74
N PHE A 12 -9.23 3.59 -0.64
CA PHE A 12 -9.54 2.20 -0.31
C PHE A 12 -10.21 2.13 1.06
N PRO A 13 -11.01 1.07 1.35
CA PRO A 13 -11.48 0.82 2.70
C PRO A 13 -10.28 0.70 3.65
N ARG A 14 -10.27 1.46 4.75
CA ARG A 14 -9.12 1.60 5.65
C ARG A 14 -8.62 0.25 6.19
N TYR A 15 -9.52 -0.72 6.32
CA TYR A 15 -9.25 -2.05 6.83
C TYR A 15 -9.46 -3.16 5.79
N GLY A 16 -9.38 -2.81 4.49
CA GLY A 16 -9.39 -3.76 3.38
C GLY A 16 -10.76 -4.26 2.91
N ASP A 17 -11.82 -4.07 3.69
CA ASP A 17 -13.17 -4.53 3.34
C ASP A 17 -14.17 -3.37 3.23
N GLU A 18 -14.92 -3.34 2.13
CA GLU A 18 -15.99 -2.38 1.91
C GLU A 18 -17.27 -2.80 2.65
N TYR A 19 -17.83 -1.88 3.43
CA TYR A 19 -19.14 -2.02 4.05
C TYR A 19 -19.75 -0.64 4.31
N ILE A 20 -21.05 -0.59 4.59
CA ILE A 20 -21.75 0.67 4.88
C ILE A 20 -21.15 1.32 6.13
N GLY A 21 -20.61 2.53 5.95
CA GLY A 21 -19.99 3.30 7.03
C GLY A 21 -18.52 2.97 7.29
N CYS A 22 -17.86 2.19 6.42
CA CYS A 22 -16.42 1.97 6.51
C CYS A 22 -15.63 3.27 6.38
N GLU A 23 -14.50 3.33 7.09
CA GLU A 23 -13.53 4.41 6.94
C GLU A 23 -12.72 4.23 5.67
N TRP A 24 -12.27 5.33 5.07
CA TRP A 24 -11.50 5.34 3.83
C TRP A 24 -10.11 5.91 4.04
N ILE A 25 -9.09 5.25 3.48
CA ILE A 25 -7.70 5.70 3.52
C ILE A 25 -7.20 6.03 2.12
N ARG A 26 -6.35 7.06 1.98
CA ARG A 26 -5.65 7.31 0.71
C ARG A 26 -4.48 6.35 0.57
N VAL A 27 -4.43 5.67 -0.57
CA VAL A 27 -3.31 4.82 -1.00
C VAL A 27 -2.69 5.46 -2.23
N SER A 28 -1.36 5.50 -2.30
CA SER A 28 -0.60 6.03 -3.43
C SER A 28 0.34 4.96 -3.98
N ALA A 29 0.44 4.85 -5.29
CA ALA A 29 1.53 4.14 -5.95
C ALA A 29 2.60 5.12 -6.41
N GLN A 30 3.85 4.82 -6.07
CA GLN A 30 5.00 5.62 -6.46
C GLN A 30 6.03 4.77 -7.19
N GLY A 31 6.36 5.18 -8.40
CA GLY A 31 7.36 4.52 -9.24
C GLY A 31 8.77 4.96 -8.85
N VAL A 32 9.70 4.01 -8.87
CA VAL A 32 11.15 4.27 -8.83
C VAL A 32 11.67 4.18 -10.27
N PRO A 33 12.19 5.28 -10.85
CA PRO A 33 12.71 5.27 -12.22
C PRO A 33 13.80 4.22 -12.45
N ALA A 34 13.92 3.76 -13.69
CA ALA A 34 14.81 2.67 -14.07
C ALA A 34 16.29 2.94 -13.74
N HIS A 35 16.75 4.18 -13.94
CA HIS A 35 18.14 4.58 -13.69
C HIS A 35 18.53 4.64 -12.19
N VAL A 36 17.60 4.47 -11.26
CA VAL A 36 17.91 4.53 -9.82
C VAL A 36 18.58 3.24 -9.37
N GLY A 37 19.85 3.33 -8.95
CA GLY A 37 20.66 2.19 -8.51
C GLY A 37 21.20 1.33 -9.65
N THR A 38 21.09 1.79 -10.90
CA THR A 38 21.50 1.00 -12.08
C THR A 38 23.02 0.76 -12.11
N PRO A 39 23.50 -0.44 -12.48
CA PRO A 39 24.92 -0.69 -12.66
C PRO A 39 25.49 -0.05 -13.94
N THR A 40 24.64 0.51 -14.82
CA THR A 40 25.08 1.20 -16.03
C THR A 40 25.93 2.42 -15.68
N ARG A 41 27.13 2.51 -16.28
CA ARG A 41 28.06 3.62 -16.07
C ARG A 41 27.45 4.96 -16.50
N GLY A 42 27.69 6.00 -15.72
CA GLY A 42 27.22 7.37 -15.98
C GLY A 42 26.03 7.81 -15.13
N PHE A 43 25.49 6.91 -14.29
CA PHE A 43 24.31 7.18 -13.45
C PHE A 43 24.62 7.33 -11.95
N GLY A 44 25.89 7.19 -11.53
CA GLY A 44 26.33 7.49 -10.17
C GLY A 44 26.16 6.35 -9.15
N TYR A 45 26.00 5.12 -9.62
CA TYR A 45 25.85 3.91 -8.80
C TYR A 45 26.91 2.85 -9.15
N GLU A 46 28.04 3.26 -9.73
CA GLU A 46 29.14 2.39 -10.13
C GLU A 46 29.77 1.65 -8.95
N ASP A 47 29.72 2.26 -7.76
CA ASP A 47 30.21 1.66 -6.50
C ASP A 47 29.16 0.76 -5.83
N GLY A 48 27.99 0.60 -6.45
CA GLY A 48 26.92 -0.28 -5.99
C GLY A 48 25.57 0.43 -5.82
N ASP A 49 24.53 -0.38 -5.66
CA ASP A 49 23.15 0.08 -5.49
C ASP A 49 22.81 0.31 -4.01
N PRO A 50 22.67 1.57 -3.56
CA PRO A 50 22.40 1.88 -2.15
C PRO A 50 20.97 1.54 -1.72
N TYR A 51 20.11 1.09 -2.64
CA TYR A 51 18.71 0.78 -2.38
C TYR A 51 18.39 -0.71 -2.48
N ALA A 52 19.39 -1.55 -2.78
CA ALA A 52 19.24 -2.99 -3.01
C ALA A 52 18.61 -3.76 -1.84
N GLU A 53 18.74 -3.25 -0.60
CA GLU A 53 18.20 -3.94 0.58
C GLU A 53 16.69 -3.75 0.79
N PHE A 54 16.05 -2.82 0.09
CA PHE A 54 14.61 -2.53 0.27
C PHE A 54 13.84 -2.30 -1.03
N LEU A 55 14.53 -2.25 -2.17
CA LEU A 55 13.92 -2.23 -3.48
C LEU A 55 14.25 -3.53 -4.24
N PRO A 56 13.41 -3.92 -5.21
CA PRO A 56 13.76 -4.93 -6.20
C PRO A 56 15.11 -4.61 -6.87
N PRO A 57 15.78 -5.64 -7.44
CA PRO A 57 17.04 -5.45 -8.15
C PRO A 57 16.96 -4.32 -9.18
N ALA A 58 18.05 -3.57 -9.32
CA ALA A 58 18.14 -2.54 -10.33
C ALA A 58 18.01 -3.12 -11.74
N VAL A 59 17.48 -2.31 -12.65
CA VAL A 59 17.29 -2.69 -14.06
C VAL A 59 18.39 -2.08 -14.92
N GLU A 60 18.75 -2.77 -16.00
CA GLU A 60 19.61 -2.20 -17.02
C GLU A 60 18.86 -1.09 -17.77
N VAL A 61 19.61 -0.03 -18.09
CA VAL A 61 19.11 1.15 -18.82
C VAL A 61 19.97 1.43 -20.03
N ASN A 62 19.39 2.09 -21.04
CA ASN A 62 20.11 2.65 -22.17
C ASN A 62 20.94 3.89 -21.76
N ALA A 63 21.61 4.53 -22.73
CA ALA A 63 22.45 5.70 -22.49
C ALA A 63 21.66 6.91 -21.95
N GLU A 64 20.36 6.97 -22.23
CA GLU A 64 19.44 8.01 -21.78
C GLU A 64 18.86 7.74 -20.38
N GLY A 65 19.08 6.55 -19.82
CA GLY A 65 18.58 6.17 -18.49
C GLY A 65 17.19 5.54 -18.52
N ASP A 66 16.73 5.16 -19.70
CA ASP A 66 15.43 4.53 -19.93
C ASP A 66 15.55 3.00 -19.96
N SER A 67 14.46 2.37 -19.56
CA SER A 67 14.23 0.93 -19.66
C SER A 67 12.75 0.69 -19.96
N GLU A 68 12.41 -0.50 -20.45
CA GLU A 68 11.01 -0.88 -20.72
C GLU A 68 10.14 -0.74 -19.46
N PHE A 69 10.72 -1.03 -18.29
CA PHE A 69 10.03 -0.96 -17.01
C PHE A 69 10.75 -0.02 -16.04
N MET A 70 9.96 0.61 -15.16
CA MET A 70 10.50 1.21 -13.94
C MET A 70 11.24 0.15 -13.11
N ARG A 71 12.15 0.57 -12.23
CA ARG A 71 12.79 -0.37 -11.31
C ARG A 71 11.75 -1.01 -10.39
N ALA A 72 10.91 -0.18 -9.78
CA ALA A 72 9.93 -0.62 -8.80
C ALA A 72 8.70 0.27 -8.76
N VAL A 73 7.62 -0.26 -8.18
CA VAL A 73 6.46 0.53 -7.73
C VAL A 73 6.20 0.19 -6.26
N VAL A 74 6.26 1.21 -5.42
CA VAL A 74 6.01 1.10 -3.98
C VAL A 74 4.64 1.69 -3.69
N ILE A 75 3.82 0.92 -2.99
CA ILE A 75 2.44 1.28 -2.66
C ILE A 75 2.35 1.55 -1.17
N VAL A 76 1.86 2.74 -0.84
CA VAL A 76 1.87 3.29 0.54
C VAL A 76 0.55 3.93 0.87
N THR A 77 0.24 4.03 2.16
CA THR A 77 -0.88 4.83 2.68
C THR A 77 -0.44 6.27 2.96
N GLU A 78 -1.40 7.17 3.17
CA GLU A 78 -1.13 8.52 3.69
C GLU A 78 -0.48 8.53 5.10
N ASP A 79 -0.59 7.41 5.83
CA ASP A 79 -0.01 7.23 7.15
C ASP A 79 1.39 6.56 7.10
N THR A 80 1.87 6.14 5.92
CA THR A 80 3.15 5.43 5.79
C THR A 80 4.31 6.40 5.95
N GLN A 81 5.15 6.16 6.96
CA GLN A 81 6.32 6.99 7.23
C GLN A 81 7.44 6.72 6.22
N LYS A 82 8.03 7.78 5.68
CA LYS A 82 9.27 7.72 4.89
C LYS A 82 10.47 8.09 5.76
N GLY A 83 11.56 7.35 5.58
CA GLY A 83 12.81 7.49 6.31
C GLY A 83 12.91 6.46 7.42
N THR A 84 13.80 5.49 7.23
CA THR A 84 14.20 4.50 8.25
C THR A 84 15.62 4.83 8.74
N ALA A 85 16.07 4.11 9.78
CA ALA A 85 17.46 4.20 10.23
C ALA A 85 18.46 3.75 9.15
N ARG A 86 18.03 2.88 8.23
CA ARG A 86 18.82 2.39 7.10
C ARG A 86 18.91 3.42 5.98
N SER A 87 17.79 4.04 5.61
CA SER A 87 17.76 5.00 4.51
C SER A 87 16.64 6.02 4.66
N ALA A 88 16.98 7.29 4.44
CA ALA A 88 16.01 8.38 4.36
C ALA A 88 15.01 8.23 3.19
N GLN A 89 15.31 7.37 2.21
CA GLN A 89 14.43 7.10 1.08
C GLN A 89 13.50 5.90 1.31
N GLU A 90 13.76 5.07 2.30
CA GLU A 90 12.97 3.86 2.53
C GLU A 90 11.62 4.21 3.19
N TYR A 91 10.55 3.56 2.75
CA TYR A 91 9.27 3.59 3.46
C TYR A 91 9.25 2.54 4.57
N ALA A 92 8.81 2.92 5.77
CA ALA A 92 8.58 1.98 6.85
C ALA A 92 7.26 1.23 6.60
N ASN A 93 7.33 -0.09 6.44
CA ASN A 93 6.18 -0.98 6.23
C ASN A 93 5.26 -0.52 5.07
N PRO A 94 5.77 -0.42 3.82
CA PRO A 94 4.91 -0.17 2.66
C PRO A 94 3.88 -1.30 2.52
N LEU A 95 2.72 -1.01 1.94
CA LEU A 95 1.70 -2.04 1.68
C LEU A 95 2.23 -3.09 0.72
N LEU A 96 2.85 -2.64 -0.38
CA LEU A 96 3.42 -3.51 -1.41
C LEU A 96 4.69 -2.86 -1.98
N VAL A 97 5.64 -3.71 -2.36
CA VAL A 97 6.82 -3.34 -3.15
C VAL A 97 6.87 -4.30 -4.33
N LEU A 98 6.59 -3.79 -5.53
CA LEU A 98 6.55 -4.57 -6.76
C LEU A 98 7.72 -4.18 -7.66
N SER A 99 8.25 -5.12 -8.43
CA SER A 99 9.11 -4.76 -9.58
C SER A 99 8.29 -4.01 -10.64
N GLY A 100 8.94 -3.19 -11.48
CA GLY A 100 8.20 -2.51 -12.55
C GLY A 100 7.55 -3.47 -13.55
N HIS A 101 8.21 -4.60 -13.84
CA HIS A 101 7.63 -5.66 -14.68
C HIS A 101 6.39 -6.28 -14.04
N GLU A 102 6.43 -6.59 -12.74
CA GLU A 102 5.28 -7.13 -12.01
C GLU A 102 4.11 -6.13 -12.02
N TYR A 103 4.39 -4.86 -11.74
CA TYR A 103 3.37 -3.81 -11.78
C TYR A 103 2.78 -3.60 -13.19
N ALA A 104 3.59 -3.71 -14.24
CA ALA A 104 3.10 -3.59 -15.62
C ALA A 104 2.24 -4.78 -16.05
N SER A 105 2.45 -5.95 -15.45
CA SER A 105 1.78 -7.21 -15.83
C SER A 105 0.56 -7.54 -14.97
N ILE A 106 0.46 -6.99 -13.75
CA ILE A 106 -0.63 -7.30 -12.82
C ILE A 106 -1.96 -6.69 -13.29
N SER A 107 -3.05 -7.45 -13.18
CA SER A 107 -4.38 -6.92 -13.43
C SER A 107 -4.79 -5.92 -12.34
N PHE A 108 -5.69 -4.99 -12.66
CA PHE A 108 -6.22 -4.08 -11.65
C PHE A 108 -6.95 -4.83 -10.51
N VAL A 109 -7.64 -5.93 -10.82
CA VAL A 109 -8.38 -6.73 -9.82
C VAL A 109 -7.41 -7.40 -8.84
N ASP A 110 -6.32 -7.97 -9.33
CA ASP A 110 -5.31 -8.61 -8.47
C ASP A 110 -4.56 -7.57 -7.63
N LEU A 111 -4.23 -6.42 -8.23
CA LEU A 111 -3.61 -5.32 -7.52
C LEU A 111 -4.51 -4.79 -6.40
N HIS A 112 -5.78 -4.54 -6.71
CA HIS A 112 -6.79 -4.11 -5.75
C HIS A 112 -6.92 -5.12 -4.60
N THR A 113 -6.99 -6.41 -4.92
CA THR A 113 -7.09 -7.49 -3.92
C THR A 113 -5.88 -7.49 -2.99
N ARG A 114 -4.65 -7.44 -3.54
CA ARG A 114 -3.42 -7.38 -2.73
C ARG A 114 -3.35 -6.15 -1.84
N ILE A 115 -3.80 -4.98 -2.32
CA ILE A 115 -3.86 -3.76 -1.51
C ILE A 115 -4.86 -3.92 -0.36
N CYS A 116 -6.06 -4.42 -0.64
CA CYS A 116 -7.07 -4.68 0.39
C CYS A 116 -6.60 -5.70 1.41
N ASP A 117 -5.95 -6.79 0.98
CA ASP A 117 -5.38 -7.79 1.88
C ASP A 117 -4.28 -7.19 2.76
N ALA A 118 -3.38 -6.38 2.20
CA ALA A 118 -2.35 -5.68 2.95
C ALA A 118 -2.94 -4.70 3.98
N LEU A 119 -4.01 -3.98 3.63
CA LEU A 119 -4.71 -3.07 4.53
C LEU A 119 -5.44 -3.82 5.66
N ARG A 120 -6.02 -4.98 5.37
CA ARG A 120 -6.67 -5.84 6.37
C ARG A 120 -5.65 -6.46 7.34
N GLY A 121 -4.43 -6.71 6.86
CA GLY A 121 -3.39 -7.40 7.62
C GLY A 121 -3.84 -8.82 7.99
N THR A 122 -3.63 -9.23 9.24
CA THR A 122 -4.05 -10.55 9.74
C THR A 122 -5.49 -10.58 10.25
N GLY A 123 -6.27 -9.51 10.03
CA GLY A 123 -7.66 -9.43 10.44
C GLY A 123 -8.57 -10.36 9.62
N PRO A 124 -9.70 -10.84 10.19
CA PRO A 124 -10.67 -11.62 9.43
C PRO A 124 -11.36 -10.74 8.38
N GLN A 125 -11.76 -11.36 7.27
CA GLN A 125 -12.50 -10.69 6.21
C GLN A 125 -13.95 -10.47 6.62
N ILE A 126 -14.55 -9.33 6.22
CA ILE A 126 -16.01 -9.17 6.25
C ILE A 126 -16.63 -9.98 5.11
N ILE A 127 -17.44 -10.97 5.45
CA ILE A 127 -18.07 -11.89 4.48
C ILE A 127 -19.54 -11.56 4.21
N ALA A 128 -20.19 -10.83 5.11
CA ALA A 128 -21.56 -10.37 4.92
C ALA A 128 -21.88 -9.13 5.75
N GLN A 129 -22.82 -8.34 5.26
CA GLN A 129 -23.45 -7.25 6.01
C GLN A 129 -24.96 -7.44 6.02
N SER A 130 -25.61 -7.06 7.13
CA SER A 130 -27.06 -7.05 7.25
C SER A 130 -27.55 -5.78 7.94
N LEU A 131 -28.73 -5.32 7.54
CA LEU A 131 -29.45 -4.26 8.25
C LEU A 131 -30.49 -4.90 9.16
N THR A 132 -30.45 -4.56 10.43
CA THR A 132 -31.45 -4.99 11.40
C THR A 132 -32.72 -4.14 11.31
N ALA A 133 -33.82 -4.62 11.89
CA ALA A 133 -35.07 -3.85 11.96
C ALA A 133 -34.92 -2.51 12.73
N GLY A 134 -33.90 -2.40 13.60
CA GLY A 134 -33.54 -1.15 14.30
C GLY A 134 -32.70 -0.17 13.47
N GLY A 135 -32.35 -0.53 12.23
CA GLY A 135 -31.49 0.26 11.36
C GLY A 135 -30.00 0.17 11.72
N ASP A 136 -29.61 -0.75 12.60
CA ASP A 136 -28.21 -1.05 12.91
C ASP A 136 -27.62 -1.99 11.86
N ILE A 137 -26.31 -1.86 11.61
CA ILE A 137 -25.57 -2.69 10.66
C ILE A 137 -24.80 -3.75 11.45
N GLN A 138 -25.01 -5.02 11.08
CA GLN A 138 -24.23 -6.14 11.58
C GLN A 138 -23.29 -6.64 10.48
N LEU A 139 -22.02 -6.84 10.85
CA LEU A 139 -20.97 -7.37 9.98
C LEU A 139 -20.64 -8.78 10.43
N ALA A 140 -20.73 -9.75 9.52
CA ALA A 140 -20.25 -11.11 9.75
C ALA A 140 -18.82 -11.23 9.27
N LEU A 141 -17.95 -11.77 10.13
CA LEU A 141 -16.55 -11.98 9.85
C LEU A 141 -16.28 -13.43 9.45
N SER A 142 -15.21 -13.65 8.69
CA SER A 142 -14.79 -14.98 8.22
C SER A 142 -14.43 -15.95 9.35
N ASP A 143 -14.16 -15.45 10.55
CA ASP A 143 -13.89 -16.24 11.75
C ASP A 143 -15.15 -16.54 12.59
N GLY A 144 -16.34 -16.19 12.08
CA GLY A 144 -17.63 -16.45 12.71
C GLY A 144 -18.09 -15.38 13.71
N ARG A 145 -17.29 -14.33 13.97
CA ARG A 145 -17.72 -13.21 14.82
C ARG A 145 -18.74 -12.32 14.10
N ILE A 146 -19.59 -11.67 14.88
CA ILE A 146 -20.52 -10.63 14.42
C ILE A 146 -20.20 -9.32 15.14
N LEU A 147 -19.98 -8.25 14.36
CA LEU A 147 -19.75 -6.90 14.88
C LEU A 147 -20.95 -6.00 14.63
N ASP A 148 -21.29 -5.17 15.60
CA ASP A 148 -22.32 -4.14 15.51
C ASP A 148 -21.66 -2.76 15.40
N THR A 149 -21.85 -2.08 14.27
CA THR A 149 -21.08 -0.87 13.93
C THR A 149 -21.47 0.36 14.75
N ARG A 150 -22.60 0.36 15.48
CA ARG A 150 -23.03 1.54 16.29
C ARG A 150 -22.55 1.54 17.74
N LYS A 151 -22.10 0.43 18.30
CA LYS A 151 -21.77 0.35 19.74
C LYS A 151 -20.45 1.02 20.15
N GLY A 152 -19.64 1.52 19.22
CA GLY A 152 -18.38 2.23 19.53
C GLY A 152 -18.50 3.70 19.96
N GLY A 153 -19.70 4.32 19.89
CA GLY A 153 -19.88 5.77 20.00
C GLY A 153 -20.40 6.35 21.32
N ARG A 154 -20.68 5.55 22.36
CA ARG A 154 -21.10 6.08 23.68
C ARG A 154 -20.16 5.61 24.78
N GLY A 155 -18.99 6.26 24.83
CA GLY A 155 -18.21 6.36 26.05
C GLY A 155 -19.04 7.09 27.12
N ASN A 156 -19.35 6.36 28.17
CA ASN A 156 -20.10 6.76 29.34
C ASN A 156 -19.43 7.99 30.01
N ARG A 157 -19.94 9.21 29.79
CA ARG A 157 -19.74 10.31 30.74
C ARG A 157 -20.82 10.19 31.80
N GLN A 158 -20.52 9.41 32.83
CA GLN A 158 -21.23 9.48 34.09
C GLN A 158 -20.58 10.61 34.87
N ALA A 159 -21.40 11.60 35.22
CA ALA A 159 -21.03 12.71 36.09
C ALA A 159 -20.66 12.19 37.48
N ASP A 160 -19.62 12.80 38.05
CA ASP A 160 -19.53 13.17 39.47
C ASP A 160 -18.73 14.48 39.55
#